data_AF-A0A9E2E2K3-F1
#
_entry.id   AF-A0A9E2E2K3-F1
#
_cell.length_a   1.000
_cell.length_b   1.000
_cell.length_c   1.000
_cell.angle_alpha   90.00
_cell.angle_beta   90.00
_cell.angle_gamma   90.00
#
_symmetry.space_group_name_H-M   'P 1'
#
loop_
_entity.id
_entity.type
_entity.pdbx_description
1 polymer ?
#
loop_
_entity_poly.entity_id
_entity_poly.type
_entity_poly.pdbx_seq_one_letter_code
_entity_poly.pdbx_strand_id
1 'polypeptide(L)'
;MATDNRHLSAPVVIEARGKRFEWSFLYPGQDGELGTSDDFRSHKELHLPLETDVVLKLESDDFIYIMSNPELRLKQIAVPELTHTLKFHTAKIGPFELLADPLCGWRPLHDDLMGRVIIHSVTDFNDWFKKMVAGPITNQ
;
A
#
# COMPACT_ATOMS: atom_id res chain seq x y z
N MET A 1 -29.30 -6.14 -21.39
CA MET A 1 -29.29 -6.45 -19.94
C MET A 1 -27.86 -6.28 -19.48
N ALA A 2 -27.53 -5.13 -18.90
CA ALA A 2 -26.20 -4.85 -18.39
C ALA A 2 -26.16 -5.32 -16.93
N THR A 3 -25.28 -6.25 -16.62
CA THR A 3 -25.06 -6.74 -15.26
C THR A 3 -24.39 -5.62 -14.46
N ASP A 4 -25.16 -5.01 -13.58
CA ASP A 4 -24.70 -4.02 -12.61
C ASP A 4 -23.91 -4.74 -11.51
N ASN A 5 -22.64 -4.99 -11.75
CA ASN A 5 -21.70 -5.51 -10.76
C ASN A 5 -21.30 -4.37 -9.81
N ARG A 6 -22.20 -4.02 -8.89
CA ARG A 6 -21.87 -3.09 -7.80
C ARG A 6 -20.94 -3.81 -6.82
N HIS A 7 -19.67 -3.40 -6.80
CA HIS A 7 -18.78 -3.59 -5.67
C HIS A 7 -19.44 -2.94 -4.44
N LEU A 8 -20.12 -3.76 -3.62
CA LEU A 8 -20.82 -3.34 -2.40
C LEU A 8 -20.01 -3.63 -1.13
N SER A 9 -18.67 -3.59 -1.24
CA SER A 9 -17.77 -3.50 -0.09
C SER A 9 -17.12 -2.12 -0.09
N ALA A 10 -17.06 -1.47 1.07
CA ALA A 10 -16.30 -0.23 1.22
C ALA A 10 -14.84 -0.48 0.81
N PRO A 11 -14.18 0.48 0.13
CA PRO A 11 -12.80 0.29 -0.27
C PRO A 11 -11.89 0.16 0.96
N VAL A 12 -10.86 -0.66 0.84
CA VAL A 12 -9.83 -0.77 1.88
C VAL A 12 -8.98 0.50 1.85
N VAL A 13 -8.95 1.23 2.97
CA VAL A 13 -8.19 2.48 3.10
C VAL A 13 -6.88 2.19 3.84
N ILE A 14 -5.75 2.54 3.24
CA ILE A 14 -4.40 2.32 3.78
C ILE A 14 -3.60 3.61 3.65
N GLU A 15 -2.78 3.96 4.64
CA GLU A 15 -1.80 5.04 4.50
C GLU A 15 -0.49 4.48 3.93
N ALA A 16 0.08 5.16 2.94
CA ALA A 16 1.37 4.84 2.36
C ALA A 16 2.34 6.01 2.59
N ARG A 17 3.44 5.74 3.29
CA ARG A 17 4.48 6.72 3.64
C ARG A 17 5.79 6.39 2.96
N GLY A 18 6.31 7.33 2.18
CA GLY A 18 7.68 7.28 1.66
C GLY A 18 8.66 7.91 2.64
N LYS A 19 9.74 7.21 2.97
CA LYS A 19 10.81 7.73 3.83
C LYS A 19 12.09 6.95 3.63
N ARG A 20 13.25 7.62 3.60
CA ARG A 20 14.58 7.00 3.47
C ARG A 20 14.63 5.93 2.37
N PHE A 21 14.00 6.21 1.24
CA PHE A 21 13.94 5.32 0.06
C PHE A 21 13.18 4.01 0.26
N GLU A 22 12.24 3.97 1.19
CA GLU A 22 11.35 2.82 1.41
C GLU A 22 9.89 3.26 1.52
N TRP A 23 8.98 2.41 1.07
CA TRP A 23 7.55 2.54 1.37
C TRP A 23 7.21 1.81 2.67
N SER A 24 6.36 2.43 3.49
CA SER A 24 5.68 1.75 4.59
C SER A 24 4.18 1.96 4.49
N PHE A 25 3.42 0.97 4.96
CA PHE A 25 1.98 0.89 4.78
C PHE A 25 1.33 0.69 6.14
N LEU A 26 0.49 1.65 6.56
CA LEU A 26 -0.31 1.55 7.78
C LEU A 26 -1.69 1.03 7.42
N TYR A 27 -2.05 -0.09 8.03
CA TYR A 27 -3.32 -0.76 7.85
C TYR A 27 -4.23 -0.47 9.04
N PRO A 28 -5.55 -0.34 8.82
CA PRO A 28 -6.51 -0.40 9.90
C PRO A 28 -6.48 -1.79 10.54
N GLY A 29 -6.77 -1.84 11.84
CA GLY A 29 -6.90 -3.09 12.57
C GLY A 29 -8.22 -3.82 12.29
N GLN A 30 -8.73 -4.54 13.29
CA GLN A 30 -9.99 -5.29 13.18
C GLN A 30 -11.21 -4.37 13.12
N ASP A 31 -11.10 -3.15 13.63
CA ASP A 31 -12.16 -2.14 13.58
C ASP A 31 -12.39 -1.56 12.18
N GLY A 32 -11.42 -1.71 11.26
CA GLY A 32 -11.48 -1.20 9.90
C GLY A 32 -11.27 0.32 9.80
N GLU A 33 -10.87 0.98 10.88
CA GLU A 33 -10.63 2.43 10.94
C GLU A 33 -9.14 2.72 11.09
N LEU A 34 -8.62 3.70 10.34
CA LEU A 34 -7.24 4.16 10.51
C LEU A 34 -7.15 5.18 11.65
N GLY A 35 -6.04 5.17 12.37
CA GLY A 35 -5.75 6.07 13.49
C GLY A 35 -6.18 5.52 14.85
N THR A 36 -6.48 4.23 14.92
CA THR A 36 -6.87 3.54 16.15
C THR A 36 -5.69 2.72 16.70
N SER A 37 -5.87 2.15 17.90
CA SER A 37 -4.76 1.49 18.62
C SER A 37 -4.37 0.13 18.06
N ASP A 38 -5.19 -0.47 17.20
CA ASP A 38 -4.97 -1.78 16.57
C ASP A 38 -4.44 -1.68 15.14
N ASP A 39 -4.16 -0.46 14.66
CA ASP A 39 -3.40 -0.23 13.43
C ASP A 39 -2.04 -0.94 13.47
N PHE A 40 -1.61 -1.46 12.33
CA PHE A 40 -0.28 -2.06 12.19
C PHE A 40 0.42 -1.61 10.91
N ARG A 41 1.76 -1.62 10.96
CA ARG A 41 2.61 -1.19 9.86
C ARG A 41 3.30 -2.35 9.18
N SER A 42 3.22 -2.39 7.86
CA SER A 42 4.06 -3.24 7.00
C SER A 42 5.13 -2.39 6.33
N HIS A 43 6.37 -2.86 6.33
CA HIS A 43 7.49 -2.19 5.68
C HIS A 43 7.80 -2.88 4.34
N LYS A 44 8.02 -2.09 3.29
CA LYS A 44 8.29 -2.52 1.91
C LYS A 44 7.19 -3.33 1.23
N GLU A 45 6.24 -3.92 1.93
CA GLU A 45 5.26 -4.83 1.35
C GLU A 45 3.83 -4.35 1.60
N LEU A 46 3.12 -4.01 0.52
CA LEU A 46 1.69 -3.73 0.51
C LEU A 46 0.93 -4.99 0.13
N HIS A 47 0.46 -5.73 1.13
CA HIS A 47 -0.41 -6.88 0.95
C HIS A 47 -1.84 -6.42 0.70
N LEU A 48 -2.50 -7.02 -0.30
CA LEU A 48 -3.89 -6.72 -0.66
C LEU A 48 -4.63 -8.02 -1.07
N PRO A 49 -5.93 -8.15 -0.80
CA PRO A 49 -6.74 -9.23 -1.35
C PRO A 49 -7.10 -8.98 -2.82
N LEU A 50 -7.31 -10.05 -3.60
CA LEU A 50 -7.85 -9.99 -4.96
C LEU A 50 -9.29 -9.40 -5.00
N GLU A 51 -9.69 -8.84 -6.14
CA GLU A 51 -11.03 -8.27 -6.41
C GLU A 51 -11.47 -7.18 -5.42
N THR A 52 -10.54 -6.35 -4.96
CA THR A 52 -10.76 -5.34 -3.93
C THR A 52 -10.45 -3.94 -4.42
N ASP A 53 -11.35 -3.00 -4.12
CA ASP A 53 -11.11 -1.58 -4.31
C ASP A 53 -10.25 -1.03 -3.17
N VAL A 54 -9.17 -0.34 -3.53
CA VAL A 54 -8.16 0.14 -2.60
C VAL A 54 -8.04 1.66 -2.72
N VAL A 55 -7.97 2.32 -1.57
CA VAL A 55 -7.67 3.75 -1.44
C VAL A 55 -6.39 3.89 -0.65
N LEU A 56 -5.32 4.28 -1.32
CA LEU A 56 -4.07 4.65 -0.66
C LEU A 56 -4.04 6.16 -0.42
N LYS A 57 -3.77 6.55 0.84
CA LYS A 57 -3.40 7.91 1.23
C LYS A 57 -1.88 8.03 1.20
N LEU A 58 -1.32 8.62 0.16
CA LEU A 58 0.12 8.72 -0.08
C LEU A 58 0.67 10.04 0.43
N GLU A 59 1.76 9.98 1.19
CA GLU A 59 2.55 11.13 1.62
C GLU A 59 4.02 10.72 1.79
N SER A 60 4.91 11.71 1.87
CA SER A 60 6.33 11.48 2.15
C SER A 60 6.74 12.22 3.41
N ASP A 61 7.75 11.70 4.11
CA ASP A 61 8.32 12.34 5.30
C ASP A 61 9.55 13.21 4.99
N ASP A 62 10.22 13.00 3.85
CA ASP A 62 11.53 13.62 3.56
C ASP A 62 11.66 14.15 2.13
N PHE A 63 11.43 13.33 1.10
CA PHE A 63 11.65 13.68 -0.30
C PHE A 63 10.41 13.54 -1.17
N ILE A 64 10.53 13.96 -2.43
CA ILE A 64 9.52 13.67 -3.44
C ILE A 64 9.73 12.24 -3.94
N TYR A 65 8.71 11.40 -3.79
CA TYR A 65 8.69 10.05 -4.33
C TYR A 65 7.56 9.89 -5.35
N ILE A 66 7.72 8.92 -6.24
CA ILE A 66 6.67 8.50 -7.17
C ILE A 66 6.43 7.02 -6.93
N MET A 67 5.22 6.68 -6.48
CA MET A 67 4.76 5.30 -6.44
C MET A 67 4.28 4.93 -7.84
N SER A 68 4.95 3.98 -8.48
CA SER A 68 4.57 3.54 -9.82
C SER A 68 4.65 2.03 -9.98
N ASN A 69 3.70 1.50 -10.74
CA ASN A 69 3.75 0.14 -11.27
C ASN A 69 2.88 0.10 -12.55
N PRO A 70 3.46 -0.24 -13.72
CA PRO A 70 2.72 -0.21 -14.98
C PRO A 70 1.66 -1.30 -15.10
N GLU A 71 1.87 -2.49 -14.53
CA GLU A 71 0.90 -3.59 -14.57
C GLU A 71 -0.36 -3.26 -13.78
N LEU A 72 -0.19 -2.65 -12.61
CA LEU A 72 -1.28 -2.18 -11.75
C LEU A 72 -1.81 -0.78 -12.16
N ARG A 73 -1.22 -0.17 -13.19
CA ARG A 73 -1.52 1.21 -13.66
C ARG A 73 -1.44 2.25 -12.54
N LEU A 74 -0.50 2.05 -11.61
CA LEU A 74 -0.23 2.99 -10.53
C LEU A 74 0.76 4.03 -11.00
N LYS A 75 0.43 5.30 -10.78
CA LYS A 75 1.36 6.42 -10.91
C LYS A 75 0.86 7.58 -10.06
N GLN A 76 1.47 7.78 -8.90
CA GLN A 76 1.11 8.88 -8.01
C GLN A 76 2.35 9.43 -7.29
N ILE A 77 2.40 10.75 -7.13
CA ILE A 77 3.46 11.44 -6.38
C ILE A 77 3.13 11.45 -4.89
N ALA A 78 4.14 11.25 -4.05
CA ALA A 78 4.11 11.47 -2.61
C ALA A 78 5.10 12.60 -2.28
N VAL A 79 4.63 13.59 -1.51
CA VAL A 79 5.43 14.77 -1.12
C VAL A 79 5.24 15.03 0.38
N PRO A 80 6.15 15.78 1.01
CA PRO A 80 5.95 16.24 2.38
C PRO A 80 4.71 17.12 2.53
N GLU A 81 4.00 16.96 3.65
CA GLU A 81 2.89 17.83 4.13
C GLU A 81 1.62 17.86 3.26
N LEU A 82 1.56 17.06 2.19
CA LEU A 82 0.39 16.98 1.32
C LEU A 82 0.04 15.52 1.01
N THR A 83 -1.08 15.08 1.57
CA THR A 83 -1.64 13.76 1.31
C THR A 83 -2.31 13.72 -0.07
N HIS A 84 -1.85 12.83 -0.93
CA HIS A 84 -2.51 12.49 -2.19
C HIS A 84 -3.29 11.18 -2.09
N THR A 85 -4.32 11.01 -2.91
CA THR A 85 -5.11 9.77 -2.95
C THR A 85 -4.86 9.02 -4.24
N LEU A 86 -4.47 7.74 -4.14
CA LEU A 86 -4.40 6.80 -5.25
C LEU A 86 -5.49 5.74 -5.07
N LYS A 87 -6.36 5.59 -6.07
CA LYS A 87 -7.43 4.59 -6.06
C LYS A 87 -7.21 3.60 -7.18
N PHE A 88 -7.34 2.31 -6.88
CA PHE A 88 -7.21 1.24 -7.87
C PHE A 88 -7.94 -0.03 -7.44
N HIS A 89 -8.06 -0.95 -8.38
CA HIS A 89 -8.72 -2.24 -8.19
C HIS A 89 -7.71 -3.39 -8.40
N THR A 90 -7.69 -4.37 -7.51
CA THR A 90 -6.78 -5.51 -7.58
C THR A 90 -7.34 -6.63 -8.47
N ALA A 91 -6.87 -6.73 -9.71
CA ALA A 91 -7.41 -7.69 -10.69
C ALA A 91 -6.56 -8.95 -10.92
N LYS A 92 -5.34 -9.02 -10.36
CA LYS A 92 -4.38 -10.10 -10.64
C LYS A 92 -3.54 -10.41 -9.41
N ILE A 93 -3.48 -11.69 -9.03
CA ILE A 93 -2.59 -12.19 -7.96
C ILE A 93 -1.14 -12.10 -8.41
N GLY A 94 -0.25 -11.70 -7.49
CA GLY A 94 1.18 -11.72 -7.70
C GLY A 94 1.94 -10.61 -6.98
N PRO A 95 3.27 -10.66 -7.01
CA PRO A 95 4.12 -9.55 -6.61
C PRO A 95 4.25 -8.54 -7.75
N PHE A 96 4.20 -7.26 -7.41
CA PHE A 96 4.36 -6.13 -8.33
C PHE A 96 5.35 -5.15 -7.71
N GLU A 97 6.45 -4.88 -8.41
CA GLU A 97 7.52 -4.04 -7.88
C GLU A 97 7.13 -2.55 -7.88
N LEU A 98 7.49 -1.84 -6.81
CA LEU A 98 7.41 -0.40 -6.70
C LEU A 98 8.82 0.17 -6.82
N LEU A 99 9.15 0.57 -8.05
CA LEU A 99 10.47 1.08 -8.39
C LEU A 99 10.68 2.50 -7.87
N ALA A 100 11.93 2.83 -7.55
CA ALA A 100 12.35 4.19 -7.27
C ALA A 100 12.39 5.03 -8.57
N ASP A 101 11.59 6.09 -8.68
CA ASP A 101 11.62 7.00 -9.83
C ASP A 101 12.70 8.10 -9.65
N PRO A 102 13.34 8.60 -10.72
CA PRO A 102 14.62 9.27 -10.67
C PRO A 102 14.56 10.78 -10.37
N LEU A 103 13.46 11.31 -9.83
CA LEU A 103 13.45 12.71 -9.34
C LEU A 103 14.41 12.93 -8.16
N CYS A 104 14.84 11.84 -7.50
CA CYS A 104 15.87 11.92 -6.46
C CYS A 104 17.29 12.20 -7.01
N GLY A 105 17.50 12.30 -8.34
CA GLY A 105 18.72 12.84 -8.97
C GLY A 105 20.02 12.07 -8.74
N TRP A 106 20.05 11.10 -7.81
CA TRP A 106 21.26 10.45 -7.30
C TRP A 106 21.07 8.95 -7.17
N ARG A 107 21.12 8.25 -8.32
CA ARG A 107 20.93 6.80 -8.43
C ARG A 107 21.98 5.89 -7.76
N PRO A 108 23.24 6.27 -7.45
CA PRO A 108 24.24 5.26 -7.04
C PRO A 108 24.23 4.87 -5.54
N LEU A 109 23.26 5.28 -4.72
CA LEU A 109 23.30 5.06 -3.25
C LEU A 109 22.11 4.31 -2.64
N HIS A 110 21.13 3.85 -3.42
CA HIS A 110 19.99 3.10 -2.88
C HIS A 110 19.54 1.98 -3.81
N ASP A 111 18.87 0.98 -3.23
CA ASP A 111 18.25 -0.12 -3.95
C ASP A 111 17.23 0.42 -4.98
N ASP A 112 17.10 -0.24 -6.13
CA ASP A 112 16.15 0.18 -7.18
C ASP A 112 14.68 -0.02 -6.74
N LEU A 113 14.47 -0.79 -5.66
CA LEU A 113 13.17 -1.21 -5.15
C LEU A 113 12.83 -0.52 -3.82
N MET A 114 11.84 0.37 -3.82
CA MET A 114 11.33 0.98 -2.59
C MET A 114 10.30 0.09 -1.87
N GLY A 115 9.69 -0.85 -2.59
CA GLY A 115 8.72 -1.80 -2.04
C GLY A 115 8.05 -2.68 -3.10
N ARG A 116 7.03 -3.43 -2.71
CA ARG A 116 6.21 -4.29 -3.55
C ARG A 116 4.74 -4.19 -3.15
N VAL A 117 3.87 -4.36 -4.13
CA VAL A 117 2.47 -4.73 -3.91
C VAL A 117 2.37 -6.24 -4.05
N ILE A 118 1.78 -6.92 -3.08
CA ILE A 118 1.57 -8.37 -3.08
C ILE A 118 0.06 -8.61 -3.05
N ILE A 119 -0.50 -8.98 -4.19
CA ILE A 119 -1.93 -9.32 -4.28
C ILE A 119 -2.08 -10.81 -4.04
N HIS A 120 -2.84 -11.14 -2.99
CA HIS A 120 -3.09 -12.50 -2.51
C HIS A 120 -4.46 -13.00 -2.94
N SER A 121 -4.70 -14.30 -2.82
CA SER A 121 -6.08 -14.79 -2.70
C SER A 121 -6.72 -14.22 -1.42
N VAL A 122 -8.05 -14.13 -1.38
CA VAL A 122 -8.76 -13.62 -0.19
C VAL A 122 -8.43 -14.44 1.06
N THR A 123 -8.31 -15.76 0.92
CA THR A 123 -7.95 -16.66 2.02
C THR A 123 -6.53 -16.38 2.53
N ASP A 124 -5.55 -16.31 1.64
CA ASP A 124 -4.16 -16.08 2.02
C ASP A 124 -3.97 -14.69 2.63
N PHE A 125 -4.67 -13.68 2.12
CA PHE A 125 -4.69 -12.34 2.70
C PHE A 125 -5.24 -12.37 4.13
N ASN A 126 -6.37 -13.05 4.36
CA ASN A 126 -6.97 -13.14 5.70
C ASN A 126 -6.04 -13.85 6.69
N ASP A 127 -5.31 -14.88 6.25
CA ASP A 127 -4.36 -15.60 7.09
C ASP A 127 -3.12 -14.75 7.40
N TRP A 128 -2.64 -13.97 6.44
CA TRP A 128 -1.60 -12.97 6.66
C TRP A 128 -2.08 -11.89 7.64
N PHE A 129 -3.27 -11.31 7.41
CA PHE A 129 -3.84 -10.23 8.20
C PHE A 129 -4.04 -10.64 9.66
N LYS A 130 -4.58 -11.85 9.90
CA LYS A 130 -4.71 -12.40 11.26
C LYS A 130 -3.37 -12.49 11.99
N LYS A 131 -2.29 -12.86 11.31
CA LYS A 131 -0.95 -12.93 11.91
C LYS A 131 -0.42 -11.54 12.27
N MET A 132 -0.71 -10.53 11.45
CA MET A 132 -0.29 -9.15 11.71
C MET A 132 -1.03 -8.57 12.92
N VAL A 133 -2.36 -8.75 12.98
CA VAL A 133 -3.17 -8.25 14.10
C VAL A 133 -2.96 -9.07 15.39
N ALA A 134 -2.61 -10.36 15.29
CA ALA A 134 -2.26 -11.20 16.44
C ALA A 134 -0.79 -11.06 16.89
N GLY A 135 0.03 -10.35 16.12
CA GLY A 135 1.45 -10.13 16.41
C GLY A 135 1.65 -9.35 17.71
N PRO A 136 2.78 -9.54 18.41
CA PRO A 136 2.97 -8.94 19.73
C PRO A 136 2.96 -7.42 19.61
N ILE A 137 2.21 -6.74 20.47
CA ILE A 137 2.34 -5.31 20.75
C ILE A 137 3.82 -5.05 21.08
N THR A 138 4.61 -4.69 20.08
CA THR A 138 6.04 -4.45 20.24
C THR A 138 6.34 -3.12 19.61
N ASN A 139 6.28 -2.10 20.45
CA ASN A 139 7.03 -0.87 20.24
C ASN A 139 8.52 -1.25 20.11
N GLN A 140 9.07 -1.17 18.90
CA GLN A 140 10.49 -0.92 18.71
C GLN A 140 10.66 0.38 17.93
#